data_AF-A0A6F9WSY2-F1
#
_entry.id   AF-A0A6F9WSY2-F1
#
_cell.length_a   1.000
_cell.length_b   1.000
_cell.length_c   1.000
_cell.angle_alpha   90.00
_cell.angle_beta   90.00
_cell.angle_gamma   90.00
#
_symmetry.space_group_name_H-M   'P 1'
#
loop_
_entity.id
_entity.type
_entity.pdbx_description
1 polymer ?
#
loop_
_entity_poly.entity_id
_entity_poly.type
_entity_poly.pdbx_seq_one_letter_code
_entity_poly.pdbx_strand_id
1 'polypeptide(L)'
;MAHEMYMSRRELLAAGAALTVMSCLPQGLLAAVPRGEMPYRKLGRTGENVSLVGLGGSHIGKQSDEKESIAIIRTAIDNGVNFMDNCWDYNDGQSEIRMGKALRDGYRNRAFLMTKIDGRDSKTAARQIDESLRRLQTDRIDLMQVHEVIRMSDVDRSFAPGGCIEALTAARQAGKIRYIGFTGHKSPAIHLKMLKTAADRGFAFDTVQMPLNVMDAHYDSFEKQVLPVALKQNIGILGMKPMGSPYILESKTVTPVECLHYAMSLPTSVVITGCDSLPILEQALKAARQFRPLGEEQVAALLARTAKAASKGQFERYKTSQYFDGTHHHPEWLGPVGGQA
;
A
#
# COMPACT_ATOMS: atom_id res chain seq x y z
N MET A 1 -43.07 -18.52 -1.37
CA MET A 1 -42.70 -17.19 -0.85
C MET A 1 -41.29 -16.87 -1.33
N ALA A 2 -41.19 -16.23 -2.50
CA ALA A 2 -39.93 -15.73 -3.04
C ALA A 2 -39.82 -14.26 -2.63
N HIS A 3 -38.86 -13.95 -1.77
CA HIS A 3 -38.57 -12.56 -1.42
C HIS A 3 -37.53 -12.06 -2.43
N GLU A 4 -38.00 -11.35 -3.46
CA GLU A 4 -37.13 -10.54 -4.31
C GLU A 4 -36.42 -9.51 -3.42
N MET A 5 -35.10 -9.61 -3.32
CA MET A 5 -34.25 -8.58 -2.73
C MET A 5 -34.18 -7.40 -3.70
N TYR A 6 -35.05 -6.42 -3.52
CA TYR A 6 -34.92 -5.13 -4.19
C TYR A 6 -33.71 -4.39 -3.61
N MET A 7 -32.66 -4.25 -4.43
CA MET A 7 -31.54 -3.35 -4.12
C MET A 7 -32.04 -1.91 -4.05
N SER A 8 -31.58 -1.17 -3.06
CA SER A 8 -31.93 0.23 -2.89
C SER A 8 -31.26 1.11 -3.96
N ARG A 9 -31.89 2.25 -4.30
CA ARG A 9 -31.31 3.24 -5.25
C ARG A 9 -29.89 3.69 -4.87
N ARG A 10 -29.56 3.66 -3.57
CA ARG A 10 -28.23 4.04 -3.04
C ARG A 10 -27.18 2.95 -3.32
N GLU A 11 -27.57 1.68 -3.26
CA GLU A 11 -26.71 0.54 -3.63
C GLU A 11 -26.46 0.51 -5.15
N LEU A 12 -27.49 0.80 -5.95
CA LEU A 12 -27.37 0.96 -7.41
C LEU A 12 -26.42 2.11 -7.80
N LEU A 13 -26.49 3.26 -7.13
CA LEU A 13 -25.58 4.40 -7.39
C LEU A 13 -24.15 4.12 -6.92
N ALA A 14 -23.99 3.43 -5.79
CA ALA A 14 -22.68 3.03 -5.29
C ALA A 14 -21.99 1.97 -6.17
N ALA A 15 -22.77 1.04 -6.74
CA ALA A 15 -22.31 0.09 -7.75
C ALA A 15 -21.96 0.81 -9.07
N GLY A 16 -22.81 1.75 -9.51
CA GLY A 16 -22.58 2.54 -10.73
C GLY A 16 -21.25 3.30 -10.73
N ALA A 17 -20.89 3.94 -9.61
CA ALA A 17 -19.62 4.69 -9.51
C ALA A 17 -18.37 3.78 -9.60
N ALA A 18 -18.40 2.60 -8.97
CA ALA A 18 -17.31 1.62 -9.05
C ALA A 18 -17.19 1.00 -10.46
N LEU A 19 -18.33 0.74 -11.12
CA LEU A 19 -18.40 0.25 -12.50
C LEU A 19 -17.82 1.24 -13.52
N THR A 20 -18.03 2.56 -13.34
CA THR A 20 -17.42 3.58 -14.22
C THR A 20 -15.89 3.63 -14.15
N VAL A 21 -15.27 3.28 -13.02
CA VAL A 21 -13.80 3.29 -12.90
C VAL A 21 -13.19 2.09 -13.62
N MET A 22 -13.83 0.92 -13.57
CA MET A 22 -13.36 -0.28 -14.31
C MET A 22 -13.47 -0.13 -15.83
N SER A 23 -14.55 0.48 -16.32
CA SER A 23 -14.80 0.64 -17.78
C SER A 23 -13.90 1.67 -18.47
N CYS A 24 -13.23 2.56 -17.72
CA CYS A 24 -12.30 3.56 -18.26
C CYS A 24 -10.83 3.12 -18.24
N LEU A 25 -10.53 1.87 -17.89
CA LEU A 25 -9.16 1.39 -17.80
C LEU A 25 -8.53 1.15 -19.18
N PRO A 26 -7.30 1.61 -19.45
CA PRO A 26 -6.56 1.18 -20.62
C PRO A 26 -6.44 -0.35 -20.59
N GLN A 27 -6.81 -1.02 -21.69
CA GLN A 27 -6.78 -2.49 -21.82
C GLN A 27 -5.42 -3.13 -21.42
N GLY A 28 -4.33 -2.36 -21.45
CA GLY A 28 -2.99 -2.79 -21.04
C GLY A 28 -2.74 -2.91 -19.53
N LEU A 29 -3.57 -2.32 -18.65
CA LEU A 29 -3.42 -2.48 -17.18
C LEU A 29 -3.91 -3.85 -16.68
N LEU A 30 -4.77 -4.51 -17.45
CA LEU A 30 -5.43 -5.78 -17.11
C LEU A 30 -4.96 -6.94 -18.00
N ALA A 31 -3.87 -6.76 -18.76
CA ALA A 31 -3.38 -7.78 -19.68
C ALA A 31 -3.20 -9.14 -18.98
N ALA A 32 -3.81 -10.18 -19.56
CA ALA A 32 -3.75 -11.54 -19.04
C ALA A 32 -2.35 -12.12 -19.25
N VAL A 33 -1.67 -12.48 -18.16
CA VAL A 33 -0.37 -13.16 -18.16
C VAL A 33 -0.59 -14.68 -18.29
N PRO A 34 0.30 -15.45 -18.95
CA PRO A 34 0.19 -16.90 -19.02
C PRO A 34 0.00 -17.56 -17.65
N ARG A 35 -0.86 -18.59 -17.62
CA ARG A 35 -1.25 -19.29 -16.38
C ARG A 35 -0.02 -19.93 -15.73
N GLY A 36 0.26 -19.59 -14.48
CA GLY A 36 1.34 -20.20 -13.68
C GLY A 36 2.51 -19.26 -13.39
N GLU A 37 2.63 -18.14 -14.09
CA GLU A 37 3.67 -17.13 -13.85
C GLU A 37 3.15 -15.96 -12.99
N MET A 38 4.06 -15.23 -12.34
CA MET A 38 3.72 -14.03 -11.58
C MET A 38 3.36 -12.89 -12.56
N PRO A 39 2.16 -12.29 -12.47
CA PRO A 39 1.84 -11.14 -13.30
C PRO A 39 2.59 -9.88 -12.86
N TYR A 40 2.90 -8.99 -13.80
CA TYR A 40 3.54 -7.70 -13.54
C TYR A 40 2.72 -6.54 -14.12
N ARG A 41 2.79 -5.38 -13.47
CA ARG A 41 2.14 -4.14 -13.93
C ARG A 41 3.12 -2.98 -13.89
N LYS A 42 2.81 -1.94 -14.67
CA LYS A 42 3.54 -0.68 -14.62
C LYS A 42 3.28 0.06 -13.31
N LEU A 43 4.34 0.60 -12.73
CA LEU A 43 4.27 1.48 -11.57
C LEU A 43 4.01 2.93 -12.00
N GLY A 44 2.78 3.22 -12.43
CA GLY A 44 2.38 4.54 -12.91
C GLY A 44 3.37 5.11 -13.94
N ARG A 45 3.72 6.39 -13.79
CA ARG A 45 4.66 7.09 -14.67
C ARG A 45 6.14 6.70 -14.52
N THR A 46 6.53 5.91 -13.51
CA THR A 46 7.94 5.53 -13.35
C THR A 46 8.40 4.56 -14.43
N GLY A 47 7.45 3.83 -15.04
CA GLY A 47 7.72 2.84 -16.08
C GLY A 47 8.25 1.49 -15.56
N GLU A 48 8.51 1.38 -14.26
CA GLU A 48 8.98 0.16 -13.61
C GLU A 48 7.94 -0.96 -13.69
N ASN A 49 8.41 -2.21 -13.82
CA ASN A 49 7.55 -3.39 -13.78
C ASN A 49 7.58 -3.99 -12.38
N VAL A 50 6.43 -3.98 -11.70
CA VAL A 50 6.29 -4.52 -10.35
C VAL A 50 5.34 -5.71 -10.35
N SER A 51 5.64 -6.73 -9.54
CA SER A 51 4.80 -7.92 -9.41
C SER A 51 3.41 -7.53 -8.89
N LEU A 52 2.37 -8.22 -9.35
CA LEU A 52 0.98 -7.95 -9.00
C LEU A 52 0.74 -8.02 -7.48
N VAL A 53 1.43 -8.94 -6.81
CA VAL A 53 1.54 -8.95 -5.35
C VAL A 53 2.88 -8.42 -4.89
N GLY A 54 2.89 -7.71 -3.77
CA GLY A 54 4.09 -7.30 -3.04
C GLY A 54 4.11 -7.89 -1.64
N LEU A 55 5.30 -8.11 -1.09
CA LEU A 55 5.50 -8.67 0.24
C LEU A 55 5.53 -7.55 1.30
N GLY A 56 4.56 -7.55 2.21
CA GLY A 56 4.43 -6.56 3.29
C GLY A 56 5.38 -6.77 4.47
N GLY A 57 6.22 -5.78 4.78
CA GLY A 57 7.33 -5.90 5.74
C GLY A 57 6.95 -5.99 7.21
N SER A 58 5.78 -5.48 7.64
CA SER A 58 5.39 -5.47 9.06
C SER A 58 5.34 -6.87 9.69
N HIS A 59 5.09 -7.91 8.89
CA HIS A 59 4.98 -9.31 9.35
C HIS A 59 6.34 -10.02 9.42
N ILE A 60 7.34 -9.49 8.72
CA ILE A 60 8.67 -10.09 8.56
C ILE A 60 9.53 -9.90 9.82
N GLY A 61 9.24 -8.90 10.65
CA GLY A 61 9.92 -8.73 11.94
C GLY A 61 9.40 -9.64 13.06
N LYS A 62 8.33 -10.42 12.83
CA LYS A 62 7.57 -11.07 13.92
C LYS A 62 7.95 -12.52 14.18
N GLN A 63 8.65 -13.19 13.26
CA GLN A 63 9.05 -14.58 13.45
C GLN A 63 10.03 -14.69 14.63
N SER A 64 9.91 -15.77 15.41
CA SER A 64 10.82 -16.05 16.52
C SER A 64 12.23 -16.33 16.04
N ASP A 65 12.38 -17.02 14.91
CA ASP A 65 13.66 -17.21 14.22
C ASP A 65 13.73 -16.30 12.99
N GLU A 66 14.79 -15.50 12.90
CA GLU A 66 15.09 -14.65 11.75
C GLU A 66 15.21 -15.46 10.44
N LYS A 67 15.67 -16.72 10.51
CA LYS A 67 15.80 -17.58 9.32
C LYS A 67 14.46 -17.80 8.63
N GLU A 68 13.37 -17.85 9.37
CA GLU A 68 12.03 -17.99 8.79
C GLU A 68 11.64 -16.75 7.99
N SER A 69 11.92 -15.55 8.52
CA SER A 69 11.70 -14.28 7.80
C SER A 69 12.50 -14.24 6.50
N ILE A 70 13.77 -14.63 6.54
CA ILE A 70 14.64 -14.69 5.36
C ILE A 70 14.10 -15.70 4.35
N ALA A 71 13.65 -16.87 4.81
CA ALA A 71 13.07 -17.89 3.95
C ALA A 71 11.80 -17.40 3.25
N ILE A 72 10.90 -16.70 3.96
CA ILE A 72 9.69 -16.10 3.36
C ILE A 72 10.06 -15.10 2.27
N ILE A 73 10.99 -14.17 2.54
CA ILE A 73 11.41 -13.14 1.58
C ILE A 73 12.03 -13.78 0.34
N ARG A 74 13.01 -14.68 0.52
CA ARG A 74 13.72 -15.31 -0.60
C ARG A 74 12.79 -16.19 -1.41
N THR A 75 11.91 -16.95 -0.76
CA THR A 75 10.88 -17.74 -1.44
C THR A 75 9.96 -16.85 -2.27
N ALA A 76 9.55 -15.67 -1.78
CA ALA A 76 8.74 -14.74 -2.56
C ALA A 76 9.47 -14.30 -3.84
N ILE A 77 10.74 -13.91 -3.72
CA ILE A 77 11.59 -13.47 -4.84
C ILE A 77 11.83 -14.60 -5.85
N ASP A 78 12.06 -15.82 -5.38
CA ASP A 78 12.22 -17.02 -6.20
C ASP A 78 10.95 -17.40 -6.95
N ASN A 79 9.80 -16.94 -6.47
CA ASN A 79 8.51 -17.14 -7.13
C ASN A 79 8.04 -15.90 -7.92
N GLY A 80 8.94 -14.95 -8.20
CA GLY A 80 8.71 -13.80 -9.08
C GLY A 80 8.19 -12.53 -8.39
N VAL A 81 7.97 -12.54 -7.07
CA VAL A 81 7.60 -11.32 -6.35
C VAL A 81 8.82 -10.40 -6.29
N ASN A 82 8.74 -9.22 -6.90
CA ASN A 82 9.86 -8.27 -6.87
C ASN A 82 9.59 -7.07 -5.94
N PHE A 83 8.33 -6.79 -5.58
CA PHE A 83 8.01 -5.63 -4.76
C PHE A 83 8.14 -5.93 -3.26
N MET A 84 9.14 -5.34 -2.60
CA MET A 84 9.44 -5.55 -1.18
C MET A 84 9.09 -4.30 -0.37
N ASP A 85 8.02 -4.38 0.42
CA ASP A 85 7.53 -3.30 1.27
C ASP A 85 8.15 -3.34 2.68
N ASN A 86 8.62 -2.21 3.20
CA ASN A 86 9.11 -2.07 4.57
C ASN A 86 8.79 -0.71 5.20
N CYS A 87 9.14 -0.49 6.46
CA CYS A 87 9.07 0.80 7.12
C CYS A 87 10.19 0.92 8.16
N TRP A 88 10.67 2.14 8.39
CA TRP A 88 11.68 2.44 9.40
C TRP A 88 11.27 2.01 10.83
N ASP A 89 9.99 2.13 11.18
CA ASP A 89 9.46 1.83 12.51
C ASP A 89 9.06 0.36 12.73
N TYR A 90 8.93 -0.44 11.67
CA TYR A 90 8.34 -1.78 11.79
C TYR A 90 9.17 -2.71 12.68
N ASN A 91 8.57 -3.08 13.82
CA ASN A 91 9.18 -3.95 14.83
C ASN A 91 10.52 -3.36 15.31
N ASP A 92 10.55 -2.08 15.65
CA ASP A 92 11.75 -1.35 16.10
C ASP A 92 12.92 -1.44 15.10
N GLY A 93 12.59 -1.42 13.80
CA GLY A 93 13.54 -1.54 12.70
C GLY A 93 14.02 -2.97 12.40
N GLN A 94 13.56 -3.99 13.15
CA GLN A 94 13.93 -5.39 12.88
C GLN A 94 13.50 -5.86 11.49
N SER A 95 12.37 -5.34 10.99
CA SER A 95 11.88 -5.72 9.66
C SER A 95 12.85 -5.30 8.55
N GLU A 96 13.46 -4.12 8.65
CA GLU A 96 14.50 -3.66 7.71
C GLU A 96 15.79 -4.46 7.84
N ILE A 97 16.20 -4.80 9.06
CA ILE A 97 17.40 -5.62 9.31
C ILE A 97 17.27 -6.99 8.66
N ARG A 98 16.13 -7.66 8.87
CA ARG A 98 15.84 -8.98 8.29
C ARG A 98 15.72 -8.92 6.77
N MET A 99 15.06 -7.88 6.24
CA MET A 99 14.98 -7.63 4.79
C MET A 99 16.38 -7.44 4.18
N GLY A 100 17.23 -6.60 4.78
CA GLY A 100 18.59 -6.37 4.30
C GLY A 100 19.44 -7.64 4.26
N LYS A 101 19.33 -8.50 5.29
CA LYS A 101 19.97 -9.82 5.29
C LYS A 101 19.46 -10.73 4.18
N ALA A 102 18.14 -10.76 3.95
CA ALA A 102 17.55 -11.59 2.92
C ALA A 102 17.96 -11.18 1.49
N LEU A 103 18.18 -9.88 1.27
CA LEU A 103 18.55 -9.31 -0.03
C LEU A 103 20.03 -9.43 -0.41
N ARG A 104 20.86 -10.01 0.47
CA ARG A 104 22.25 -10.39 0.14
C ARG A 104 22.30 -11.44 -0.98
N ASP A 105 23.50 -11.78 -1.42
CA ASP A 105 23.75 -12.88 -2.36
C ASP A 105 23.03 -12.70 -3.70
N GLY A 106 22.95 -11.46 -4.18
CA GLY A 106 22.35 -11.10 -5.47
C GLY A 106 20.84 -10.88 -5.45
N TYR A 107 20.13 -11.17 -4.35
CA TYR A 107 18.68 -10.96 -4.26
C TYR A 107 18.27 -9.49 -4.40
N ARG A 108 19.11 -8.54 -3.95
CA ARG A 108 18.88 -7.09 -4.11
C ARG A 108 18.61 -6.68 -5.56
N ASN A 109 19.28 -7.31 -6.53
CA ASN A 109 19.13 -6.99 -7.97
C ASN A 109 17.79 -7.47 -8.56
N ARG A 110 17.10 -8.37 -7.84
CA ARG A 110 15.81 -8.95 -8.23
C ARG A 110 14.64 -8.26 -7.52
N ALA A 111 14.91 -7.32 -6.62
CA ALA A 111 13.92 -6.66 -5.79
C ALA A 111 13.78 -5.17 -6.16
N PHE A 112 12.53 -4.74 -6.30
CA PHE A 112 12.13 -3.34 -6.14
C PHE A 112 11.93 -3.10 -4.64
N LEU A 113 12.91 -2.48 -3.99
CA LEU A 113 12.95 -2.30 -2.55
C LEU A 113 12.38 -0.95 -2.14
N MET A 114 11.34 -0.95 -1.31
CA MET A 114 10.78 0.26 -0.75
C MET A 114 10.80 0.28 0.78
N THR A 115 10.92 1.46 1.36
CA THR A 115 10.69 1.68 2.79
C THR A 115 10.01 3.03 3.04
N LYS A 116 9.77 3.38 4.29
CA LYS A 116 9.02 4.57 4.68
C LYS A 116 9.68 5.23 5.87
N ILE A 117 9.47 6.54 5.98
CA ILE A 117 9.92 7.36 7.11
C ILE A 117 8.73 8.02 7.79
N ASP A 118 8.84 8.26 9.10
CA ASP A 118 7.83 8.93 9.90
C ASP A 118 8.13 10.41 10.08
N GLY A 119 9.41 10.79 10.06
CA GLY A 119 9.90 12.15 10.28
C GLY A 119 9.18 13.17 9.40
N ARG A 120 8.68 14.25 10.01
CA ARG A 120 7.96 15.32 9.32
C ARG A 120 8.82 16.56 9.10
N ASP A 121 9.93 16.69 9.82
CA ASP A 121 10.98 17.66 9.54
C ASP A 121 12.16 17.00 8.77
N SER A 122 12.94 17.83 8.12
CA SER A 122 14.05 17.44 7.24
C SER A 122 15.17 16.70 7.99
N LYS A 123 15.52 17.13 9.22
CA LYS A 123 16.62 16.53 10.01
C LYS A 123 16.24 15.12 10.46
N THR A 124 15.03 14.94 10.99
CA THR A 124 14.52 13.63 11.40
C THR A 124 14.35 12.70 10.20
N ALA A 125 13.78 13.18 9.10
CA ALA A 125 13.62 12.38 7.89
C ALA A 125 14.97 11.94 7.30
N ALA A 126 15.96 12.83 7.21
CA ALA A 126 17.29 12.49 6.72
C ALA A 126 17.98 11.42 7.58
N ARG A 127 17.88 11.53 8.92
CA ARG A 127 18.40 10.52 9.84
C ARG A 127 17.72 9.16 9.61
N GLN A 128 16.40 9.13 9.48
CA GLN A 128 15.66 7.89 9.25
C GLN A 128 16.01 7.25 7.90
N ILE A 129 16.19 8.05 6.83
CA ILE A 129 16.66 7.56 5.53
C ILE A 129 18.02 6.85 5.68
N ASP A 130 18.98 7.46 6.37
CA ASP A 130 20.33 6.90 6.56
C ASP A 130 20.30 5.63 7.43
N GLU A 131 19.46 5.59 8.46
CA GLU A 131 19.25 4.39 9.27
C GLU A 131 18.63 3.24 8.46
N SER A 132 17.64 3.54 7.62
CA SER A 132 17.03 2.56 6.72
C SER A 132 18.03 2.00 5.73
N LEU A 133 18.84 2.83 5.06
CA LEU A 133 19.91 2.37 4.15
C LEU A 133 20.88 1.42 4.86
N ARG A 134 21.31 1.78 6.08
CA ARG A 134 22.20 0.95 6.90
C ARG A 134 21.57 -0.39 7.27
N ARG A 135 20.32 -0.41 7.74
CA ARG A 135 19.60 -1.64 8.14
C ARG A 135 19.32 -2.55 6.94
N LEU A 136 18.91 -1.96 5.81
CA LEU A 136 18.66 -2.64 4.55
C LEU A 136 19.94 -3.05 3.81
N GLN A 137 21.11 -2.56 4.26
CA GLN A 137 22.42 -2.91 3.72
C GLN A 137 22.54 -2.62 2.22
N THR A 138 22.05 -1.46 1.82
CA THR A 138 22.09 -0.98 0.44
C THR A 138 22.43 0.51 0.43
N ASP A 139 23.06 0.96 -0.64
CA ASP A 139 23.34 2.36 -0.94
C ASP A 139 22.14 3.09 -1.55
N ARG A 140 21.14 2.34 -2.04
CA ARG A 140 19.99 2.90 -2.76
C ARG A 140 18.69 2.17 -2.46
N ILE A 141 17.66 2.94 -2.10
CA ILE A 141 16.27 2.48 -1.96
C ILE A 141 15.49 2.85 -3.23
N ASP A 142 14.69 1.93 -3.77
CA ASP A 142 13.94 2.21 -5.00
C ASP A 142 12.81 3.21 -4.74
N LEU A 143 12.04 3.03 -3.68
CA LEU A 143 10.95 3.93 -3.32
C LEU A 143 10.98 4.28 -1.83
N MET A 144 10.96 5.58 -1.52
CA MET A 144 10.76 6.08 -0.17
C MET A 144 9.36 6.70 -0.04
N GLN A 145 8.62 6.36 1.01
CA GLN A 145 7.33 7.00 1.27
C GLN A 145 7.31 7.76 2.60
N VAL A 146 6.57 8.87 2.62
CA VAL A 146 6.13 9.49 3.89
C VAL A 146 5.08 8.58 4.52
N HIS A 147 5.42 7.95 5.65
CA HIS A 147 4.58 7.00 6.38
C HIS A 147 3.48 7.70 7.15
N GLU A 148 2.37 7.00 7.40
CA GLU A 148 1.24 7.45 8.23
C GLU A 148 0.84 8.91 8.06
N VAL A 149 0.57 9.35 6.84
CA VAL A 149 -0.13 10.63 6.61
C VAL A 149 -1.60 10.44 7.02
N ILE A 150 -1.86 10.56 8.33
CA ILE A 150 -3.14 10.23 8.98
C ILE A 150 -3.79 11.44 9.66
N ARG A 151 -3.15 12.62 9.60
CA ARG A 151 -3.67 13.90 10.08
C ARG A 151 -3.54 14.96 9.00
N MET A 152 -4.45 15.92 8.99
CA MET A 152 -4.34 17.08 8.10
C MET A 152 -3.04 17.87 8.34
N SER A 153 -2.57 17.90 9.59
CA SER A 153 -1.31 18.56 9.97
C SER A 153 -0.07 17.83 9.47
N ASP A 154 -0.14 16.53 9.17
CA ASP A 154 1.00 15.81 8.55
C ASP A 154 1.33 16.41 7.19
N VAL A 155 0.30 16.69 6.39
CA VAL A 155 0.45 17.33 5.07
C VAL A 155 1.11 18.69 5.19
N ASP A 156 0.66 19.50 6.16
CA ASP A 156 1.20 20.85 6.37
C ASP A 156 2.66 20.80 6.79
N ARG A 157 3.02 19.89 7.71
CA ARG A 157 4.40 19.72 8.18
C ARG A 157 5.32 19.19 7.08
N SER A 158 4.87 18.21 6.30
CA SER A 158 5.67 17.61 5.23
C SER A 158 6.13 18.64 4.19
N PHE A 159 5.29 19.63 3.89
CA PHE A 159 5.54 20.70 2.90
C PHE A 159 5.92 22.06 3.50
N ALA A 160 6.04 22.17 4.83
CA ALA A 160 6.54 23.39 5.47
C ALA A 160 8.03 23.61 5.10
N PRO A 161 8.56 24.84 5.23
CA PRO A 161 10.00 25.06 5.17
C PRO A 161 10.73 24.17 6.18
N GLY A 162 11.75 23.43 5.73
CA GLY A 162 12.43 22.42 6.54
C GLY A 162 11.59 21.15 6.78
N GLY A 163 10.52 20.94 6.03
CA GLY A 163 9.68 19.75 6.07
C GLY A 163 10.34 18.53 5.41
N CYS A 164 9.80 17.34 5.66
CA CYS A 164 10.41 16.09 5.19
C CYS A 164 10.53 16.01 3.66
N ILE A 165 9.65 16.67 2.89
CA ILE A 165 9.73 16.64 1.41
C ILE A 165 11.04 17.23 0.89
N GLU A 166 11.63 18.19 1.59
CA GLU A 166 12.96 18.71 1.27
C GLU A 166 14.04 17.64 1.46
N ALA A 167 14.02 16.90 2.58
CA ALA A 167 14.95 15.80 2.83
C ALA A 167 14.82 14.67 1.81
N LEU A 168 13.60 14.26 1.47
CA LEU A 168 13.39 13.24 0.45
C LEU A 168 13.88 13.73 -0.93
N THR A 169 13.65 15.01 -1.26
CA THR A 169 14.15 15.58 -2.52
C THR A 169 15.68 15.62 -2.56
N ALA A 170 16.34 16.02 -1.47
CA ALA A 170 17.79 16.01 -1.34
C ALA A 170 18.36 14.58 -1.42
N ALA A 171 17.73 13.61 -0.76
CA ALA A 171 18.13 12.19 -0.83
C ALA A 171 18.02 11.62 -2.25
N ARG A 172 16.98 12.02 -3.00
CA ARG A 172 16.83 11.64 -4.41
C ARG A 172 17.92 12.24 -5.28
N GLN A 173 18.23 13.53 -5.10
CA GLN A 173 19.33 14.21 -5.80
C GLN A 173 20.70 13.58 -5.49
N ALA A 174 20.90 13.15 -4.24
CA ALA A 174 22.10 12.43 -3.82
C ALA A 174 22.16 10.96 -4.28
N GLY A 175 21.14 10.46 -4.99
CA GLY A 175 21.09 9.08 -5.49
C GLY A 175 20.73 8.01 -4.44
N LYS A 176 20.49 8.40 -3.19
CA LYS A 176 20.12 7.49 -2.08
C LYS A 176 18.74 6.86 -2.27
N ILE A 177 17.82 7.56 -2.94
CA ILE A 177 16.48 7.07 -3.26
C ILE A 177 16.13 7.37 -4.73
N ARG A 178 15.23 6.60 -5.35
CA ARG A 178 14.82 6.82 -6.76
C ARG A 178 13.49 7.55 -6.87
N TYR A 179 12.49 7.03 -6.18
CA TYR A 179 11.11 7.49 -6.24
C TYR A 179 10.61 7.93 -4.87
N ILE A 180 9.65 8.85 -4.87
CA ILE A 180 9.04 9.37 -3.64
C ILE A 180 7.53 9.19 -3.71
N GLY A 181 6.97 8.60 -2.67
CA GLY A 181 5.53 8.47 -2.47
C GLY A 181 5.10 8.89 -1.08
N PHE A 182 3.85 8.58 -0.76
CA PHE A 182 3.31 8.71 0.60
C PHE A 182 2.25 7.65 0.84
N THR A 183 2.00 7.38 2.12
CA THR A 183 1.02 6.40 2.55
C THR A 183 0.24 6.89 3.75
N GLY A 184 -0.97 6.39 3.90
CA GLY A 184 -1.83 6.64 5.05
C GLY A 184 -3.10 5.82 4.92
N HIS A 185 -3.82 5.66 6.02
CA HIS A 185 -4.99 4.78 6.06
C HIS A 185 -6.23 5.38 6.72
N LYS A 186 -6.15 6.62 7.22
CA LYS A 186 -7.20 7.17 8.09
C LYS A 186 -8.41 7.67 7.32
N SER A 187 -8.18 8.54 6.33
CA SER A 187 -9.25 9.09 5.52
C SER A 187 -8.75 9.53 4.13
N PRO A 188 -9.50 9.31 3.05
CA PRO A 188 -9.21 9.80 1.71
C PRO A 188 -9.08 11.33 1.65
N ALA A 189 -9.78 12.07 2.52
CA ALA A 189 -9.68 13.54 2.55
C ALA A 189 -8.24 14.01 2.82
N ILE A 190 -7.48 13.26 3.61
CA ILE A 190 -6.09 13.58 3.94
C ILE A 190 -5.17 13.32 2.74
N HIS A 191 -5.40 12.22 2.01
CA HIS A 191 -4.67 11.92 0.77
C HIS A 191 -4.98 12.94 -0.33
N LEU A 192 -6.24 13.36 -0.45
CA LEU A 192 -6.65 14.42 -1.37
C LEU A 192 -5.96 15.75 -1.03
N LYS A 193 -5.87 16.10 0.26
CA LYS A 193 -5.09 17.27 0.70
C LYS A 193 -3.62 17.12 0.34
N MET A 194 -3.01 15.96 0.60
CA MET A 194 -1.60 15.68 0.27
C MET A 194 -1.31 15.86 -1.23
N LEU A 195 -2.15 15.29 -2.09
CA LEU A 195 -2.03 15.41 -3.55
C LEU A 195 -2.25 16.84 -4.03
N LYS A 196 -3.25 17.55 -3.47
CA LYS A 196 -3.51 18.95 -3.81
C LYS A 196 -2.34 19.84 -3.40
N THR A 197 -1.87 19.74 -2.15
CA THR A 197 -0.75 20.53 -1.64
C THR A 197 0.52 20.26 -2.47
N ALA A 198 0.78 19.01 -2.83
CA ALA A 198 1.90 18.68 -3.72
C ALA A 198 1.80 19.42 -5.05
N ALA A 199 0.65 19.37 -5.71
CA ALA A 199 0.42 20.07 -6.97
C ALA A 199 0.56 21.60 -6.82
N ASP A 200 -0.01 22.19 -5.77
CA ASP A 200 0.11 23.63 -5.47
C ASP A 200 1.56 24.06 -5.23
N ARG A 201 2.41 23.13 -4.75
CA ARG A 201 3.85 23.34 -4.49
C ARG A 201 4.75 22.90 -5.66
N GLY A 202 4.18 22.50 -6.80
CA GLY A 202 4.95 22.02 -7.95
C GLY A 202 5.68 20.68 -7.71
N PHE A 203 5.24 19.90 -6.72
CA PHE A 203 5.78 18.58 -6.41
C PHE A 203 4.87 17.49 -6.95
N ALA A 204 5.46 16.40 -7.47
CA ALA A 204 4.71 15.27 -8.01
C ALA A 204 5.17 13.96 -7.35
N PHE A 205 4.27 13.28 -6.64
CA PHE A 205 4.54 11.96 -6.04
C PHE A 205 4.52 10.85 -7.07
N ASP A 206 5.54 10.00 -7.08
CA ASP A 206 5.65 8.86 -7.98
C ASP A 206 4.64 7.76 -7.64
N THR A 207 4.35 7.59 -6.35
CA THR A 207 3.41 6.58 -5.86
C THR A 207 2.51 7.09 -4.73
N VAL A 208 1.35 6.45 -4.57
CA VAL A 208 0.50 6.55 -3.38
C VAL A 208 0.13 5.14 -2.91
N GLN A 209 0.32 4.89 -1.61
CA GLN A 209 -0.14 3.66 -0.97
C GLN A 209 -1.37 3.94 -0.10
N MET A 210 -2.43 3.17 -0.30
CA MET A 210 -3.72 3.40 0.37
C MET A 210 -4.51 2.09 0.55
N PRO A 211 -5.45 2.04 1.50
CA PRO A 211 -6.35 0.90 1.63
C PRO A 211 -7.18 0.74 0.35
N LEU A 212 -7.10 -0.43 -0.28
CA LEU A 212 -7.94 -0.80 -1.42
C LEU A 212 -8.39 -2.24 -1.21
N ASN A 213 -9.64 -2.39 -0.78
CA ASN A 213 -10.20 -3.66 -0.36
C ASN A 213 -11.74 -3.64 -0.49
N VAL A 214 -12.37 -4.80 -0.36
CA VAL A 214 -13.82 -4.97 -0.58
C VAL A 214 -14.71 -4.25 0.44
N MET A 215 -14.17 -3.85 1.59
CA MET A 215 -14.88 -3.03 2.59
C MET A 215 -14.71 -1.53 2.30
N ASP A 216 -13.56 -1.11 1.77
CA ASP A 216 -13.23 0.30 1.46
C ASP A 216 -14.28 0.94 0.55
N ALA A 217 -14.81 0.18 -0.41
CA ALA A 217 -15.82 0.65 -1.37
C ALA A 217 -17.09 1.22 -0.70
N HIS A 218 -17.35 0.92 0.57
CA HIS A 218 -18.59 1.27 1.28
C HIS A 218 -18.45 2.38 2.33
N TYR A 219 -17.24 2.60 2.87
CA TYR A 219 -17.05 3.49 4.02
C TYR A 219 -15.78 4.34 3.87
N ASP A 220 -15.94 5.67 3.85
CA ASP A 220 -14.87 6.66 3.67
C ASP A 220 -13.82 6.20 2.63
N SER A 221 -14.32 5.96 1.41
CA SER A 221 -13.65 5.15 0.40
C SER A 221 -12.48 5.86 -0.27
N PHE A 222 -11.30 5.25 -0.20
CA PHE A 222 -10.13 5.63 -0.99
C PHE A 222 -10.33 5.26 -2.47
N GLU A 223 -10.93 4.11 -2.75
CA GLU A 223 -11.27 3.65 -4.10
C GLU A 223 -12.13 4.67 -4.86
N LYS A 224 -13.14 5.25 -4.22
CA LYS A 224 -14.05 6.20 -4.89
C LYS A 224 -13.52 7.63 -4.96
N GLN A 225 -12.60 8.01 -4.06
CA GLN A 225 -12.17 9.40 -3.91
C GLN A 225 -10.74 9.64 -4.40
N VAL A 226 -9.77 8.84 -3.94
CA VAL A 226 -8.34 9.07 -4.19
C VAL A 226 -7.87 8.36 -5.45
N LEU A 227 -8.35 7.13 -5.69
CA LEU A 227 -7.95 6.33 -6.85
C LEU A 227 -8.16 7.05 -8.19
N PRO A 228 -9.31 7.71 -8.48
CA PRO A 228 -9.48 8.40 -9.76
C PRO A 228 -8.52 9.58 -9.95
N VAL A 229 -8.17 10.27 -8.85
CA VAL A 229 -7.21 11.39 -8.87
C VAL A 229 -5.80 10.87 -9.16
N ALA A 230 -5.38 9.80 -8.49
CA ALA A 230 -4.08 9.17 -8.72
C ALA A 230 -3.91 8.67 -10.16
N LEU A 231 -4.96 8.05 -10.73
CA LEU A 231 -4.98 7.60 -12.12
C LEU A 231 -4.83 8.77 -13.10
N LYS A 232 -5.59 9.86 -12.90
CA LYS A 232 -5.50 11.05 -13.75
C LYS A 232 -4.09 11.68 -13.73
N GLN A 233 -3.37 11.55 -12.61
CA GLN A 233 -2.00 12.06 -12.44
C GLN A 233 -0.93 11.04 -12.83
N ASN A 234 -1.32 9.85 -13.32
CA ASN A 234 -0.43 8.73 -13.64
C ASN A 234 0.52 8.35 -12.48
N ILE A 235 0.00 8.36 -11.25
CA ILE A 235 0.72 7.97 -10.03
C ILE A 235 0.63 6.45 -9.88
N GLY A 236 1.73 5.79 -9.49
CA GLY A 236 1.72 4.37 -9.17
C GLY A 236 0.87 4.08 -7.94
N ILE A 237 -0.09 3.16 -8.05
CA ILE A 237 -1.06 2.88 -6.99
C ILE A 237 -0.66 1.59 -6.26
N LEU A 238 -0.40 1.69 -4.96
CA LEU A 238 -0.01 0.58 -4.11
C LEU A 238 -1.21 0.26 -3.20
N GLY A 239 -1.95 -0.79 -3.55
CA GLY A 239 -3.07 -1.26 -2.74
C GLY A 239 -2.54 -1.95 -1.48
N MET A 240 -2.96 -1.51 -0.30
CA MET A 240 -2.63 -2.18 0.95
C MET A 240 -3.88 -2.61 1.72
N LYS A 241 -3.66 -3.39 2.79
CA LYS A 241 -4.70 -3.91 3.70
C LYS A 241 -5.83 -4.67 2.97
N PRO A 242 -5.53 -5.58 2.02
CA PRO A 242 -6.58 -6.32 1.31
C PRO A 242 -7.52 -7.09 2.25
N MET A 243 -7.02 -7.53 3.42
CA MET A 243 -7.78 -8.25 4.46
C MET A 243 -7.95 -7.44 5.76
N GLY A 244 -7.59 -6.15 5.77
CA GLY A 244 -7.77 -5.27 6.93
C GLY A 244 -7.08 -5.72 8.22
N SER A 245 -5.98 -6.47 8.14
CA SER A 245 -5.30 -7.11 9.28
C SER A 245 -6.26 -8.03 10.07
N PRO A 246 -6.29 -9.31 9.67
CA PRO A 246 -7.46 -10.22 9.57
C PRO A 246 -8.92 -9.74 9.71
N TYR A 247 -9.22 -8.53 10.20
CA TYR A 247 -10.55 -8.12 10.65
C TYR A 247 -11.64 -8.23 9.57
N ILE A 248 -11.32 -8.04 8.29
CA ILE A 248 -12.30 -8.23 7.20
C ILE A 248 -12.84 -9.66 7.18
N LEU A 249 -12.00 -10.65 7.47
CA LEU A 249 -12.38 -12.06 7.44
C LEU A 249 -13.31 -12.45 8.60
N GLU A 250 -13.26 -11.72 9.72
CA GLU A 250 -14.16 -11.91 10.86
C GLU A 250 -15.62 -11.60 10.52
N SER A 251 -15.86 -10.81 9.48
CA SER A 251 -17.20 -10.56 8.94
C SER A 251 -17.86 -11.82 8.38
N LYS A 252 -17.07 -12.84 8.01
CA LYS A 252 -17.51 -14.07 7.32
C LYS A 252 -18.21 -13.81 5.98
N THR A 253 -18.06 -12.62 5.41
CA THR A 253 -18.70 -12.25 4.14
C THR A 253 -17.83 -12.55 2.92
N VAL A 254 -16.52 -12.71 3.10
CA VAL A 254 -15.52 -12.89 2.05
C VAL A 254 -14.39 -13.82 2.51
N THR A 255 -13.73 -14.45 1.55
CA THR A 255 -12.54 -15.29 1.73
C THR A 255 -11.25 -14.49 1.51
N PRO A 256 -10.08 -14.98 1.97
CA PRO A 256 -8.79 -14.33 1.71
C PRO A 256 -8.49 -14.12 0.21
N VAL A 257 -8.83 -15.10 -0.62
CA VAL A 257 -8.59 -15.04 -2.08
C VAL A 257 -9.54 -14.02 -2.73
N GLU A 258 -10.81 -13.96 -2.33
CA GLU A 258 -11.73 -12.91 -2.82
C GLU A 258 -11.23 -11.50 -2.47
N CYS A 259 -10.71 -11.29 -1.25
CA CYS A 259 -10.11 -10.02 -0.84
C CYS A 259 -8.93 -9.62 -1.75
N LEU A 260 -8.03 -10.57 -2.02
CA LEU A 260 -6.88 -10.35 -2.90
C LEU A 260 -7.32 -10.07 -4.34
N HIS A 261 -8.20 -10.90 -4.90
CA HIS A 261 -8.69 -10.73 -6.28
C HIS A 261 -9.50 -9.47 -6.48
N TYR A 262 -10.26 -9.01 -5.48
CA TYR A 262 -10.91 -7.70 -5.51
C TYR A 262 -9.87 -6.58 -5.65
N ALA A 263 -8.88 -6.53 -4.75
CA ALA A 263 -7.83 -5.51 -4.78
C ALA A 263 -6.98 -5.55 -6.06
N MET A 264 -6.73 -6.75 -6.61
CA MET A 264 -6.03 -6.93 -7.87
C MET A 264 -6.85 -6.51 -9.09
N SER A 265 -8.19 -6.57 -9.01
CA SER A 265 -9.08 -6.14 -10.09
C SER A 265 -9.20 -4.62 -10.20
N LEU A 266 -8.90 -3.92 -9.11
CA LEU A 266 -8.68 -2.47 -9.14
C LEU A 266 -7.40 -2.15 -9.93
N PRO A 267 -7.26 -0.91 -10.45
CA PRO A 267 -6.09 -0.47 -11.22
C PRO A 267 -4.88 -0.18 -10.33
N THR A 268 -4.54 -1.13 -9.46
CA THR A 268 -3.35 -1.16 -8.63
C THR A 268 -2.15 -1.55 -9.47
N SER A 269 -1.01 -0.87 -9.26
CA SER A 269 0.28 -1.34 -9.76
C SER A 269 0.73 -2.58 -8.99
N VAL A 270 0.48 -2.62 -7.68
CA VAL A 270 0.80 -3.75 -6.80
C VAL A 270 -0.22 -3.83 -5.66
N VAL A 271 -0.58 -5.06 -5.26
CA VAL A 271 -1.34 -5.36 -4.04
C VAL A 271 -0.39 -5.91 -2.99
N ILE A 272 -0.12 -5.12 -1.95
CA ILE A 272 0.80 -5.45 -0.87
C ILE A 272 0.04 -6.25 0.19
N THR A 273 0.48 -7.48 0.42
CA THR A 273 -0.11 -8.38 1.41
C THR A 273 0.93 -8.82 2.44
N GLY A 274 0.49 -8.94 3.70
CA GLY A 274 1.32 -9.49 4.77
C GLY A 274 1.41 -11.00 4.65
N CYS A 275 2.63 -11.53 4.76
CA CYS A 275 2.87 -12.97 4.88
C CYS A 275 3.79 -13.19 6.08
N ASP A 276 3.28 -13.85 7.11
CA ASP A 276 4.04 -14.20 8.33
C ASP A 276 4.54 -15.65 8.33
N SER A 277 4.19 -16.42 7.31
CA SER A 277 4.52 -17.84 7.18
C SER A 277 4.56 -18.25 5.71
N LEU A 278 5.28 -19.34 5.40
CA LEU A 278 5.33 -19.90 4.05
C LEU A 278 3.95 -20.32 3.50
N PRO A 279 3.02 -20.91 4.29
CA PRO A 279 1.67 -21.21 3.81
C PRO A 279 0.88 -19.96 3.39
N ILE A 280 0.98 -18.86 4.14
CA ILE A 280 0.32 -17.59 3.76
C ILE A 280 0.96 -17.00 2.50
N LEU A 281 2.29 -17.10 2.37
CA LEU A 281 2.97 -16.72 1.13
C LEU A 281 2.48 -17.56 -0.05
N GLU A 282 2.39 -18.88 0.08
CA GLU A 282 1.90 -19.76 -0.98
C GLU A 282 0.46 -19.42 -1.40
N GLN A 283 -0.41 -19.08 -0.44
CA GLN A 283 -1.76 -18.58 -0.75
C GLN A 283 -1.70 -17.31 -1.61
N ALA A 284 -0.84 -16.34 -1.29
CA ALA A 284 -0.69 -15.11 -2.06
C ALA A 284 -0.13 -15.37 -3.47
N LEU A 285 0.87 -16.25 -3.58
CA LEU A 285 1.45 -16.66 -4.86
C LEU A 285 0.42 -17.35 -5.75
N LYS A 286 -0.34 -18.30 -5.19
CA LYS A 286 -1.42 -19.00 -5.90
C LYS A 286 -2.51 -18.03 -6.33
N ALA A 287 -2.92 -17.11 -5.46
CA ALA A 287 -3.92 -16.09 -5.80
C ALA A 287 -3.46 -15.23 -6.99
N ALA A 288 -2.20 -14.79 -7.01
CA ALA A 288 -1.63 -14.00 -8.11
C ALA A 288 -1.54 -14.80 -9.42
N ARG A 289 -0.99 -16.02 -9.39
CA ARG A 289 -0.83 -16.88 -10.59
C ARG A 289 -2.15 -17.31 -11.24
N GLN A 290 -3.20 -17.39 -10.43
CA GLN A 290 -4.54 -17.79 -10.87
C GLN A 290 -5.46 -16.59 -11.10
N PHE A 291 -4.95 -15.37 -10.88
CA PHE A 291 -5.76 -14.16 -10.96
C PHE A 291 -6.33 -13.97 -12.36
N ARG A 292 -7.63 -13.68 -12.40
CA ARG A 292 -8.31 -13.08 -13.53
C ARG A 292 -9.08 -11.87 -13.02
N PRO A 293 -9.08 -10.75 -13.77
CA PRO A 293 -9.91 -9.61 -13.41
C PRO A 293 -11.36 -10.04 -13.18
N LEU A 294 -11.93 -9.63 -12.06
CA LEU A 294 -13.33 -9.89 -11.75
C LEU A 294 -14.21 -9.10 -12.72
N GLY A 295 -15.20 -9.78 -13.31
CA GLY A 295 -16.22 -9.13 -14.12
C GLY A 295 -17.18 -8.28 -13.28
N GLU A 296 -17.91 -7.39 -13.94
CA GLU A 296 -18.84 -6.45 -13.31
C GLU A 296 -19.85 -7.14 -12.37
N GLU A 297 -20.45 -8.26 -12.80
CA GLU A 297 -21.39 -9.03 -11.98
C GLU A 297 -20.72 -9.64 -10.73
N GLN A 298 -19.49 -10.11 -10.85
CA GLN A 298 -18.74 -10.69 -9.73
C GLN A 298 -18.39 -9.62 -8.70
N VAL A 299 -17.98 -8.43 -9.16
CA VAL A 299 -17.73 -7.27 -8.32
C VAL A 299 -19.01 -6.83 -7.63
N ALA A 300 -20.12 -6.70 -8.36
CA ALA A 300 -21.42 -6.32 -7.81
C ALA A 300 -21.89 -7.31 -6.74
N ALA A 301 -21.74 -8.63 -6.99
CA ALA A 301 -22.11 -9.67 -6.03
C ALA A 301 -21.26 -9.60 -4.74
N LEU A 302 -19.94 -9.37 -4.86
CA LEU A 302 -19.07 -9.17 -3.70
C LEU A 302 -19.48 -7.93 -2.90
N LEU A 303 -19.70 -6.79 -3.58
CA LEU A 303 -20.08 -5.55 -2.93
C LEU A 303 -21.46 -5.65 -2.24
N ALA A 304 -22.43 -6.33 -2.85
CA ALA A 304 -23.73 -6.59 -2.24
C ALA A 304 -23.59 -7.45 -0.98
N ARG A 305 -22.75 -8.50 -1.01
CA ARG A 305 -22.46 -9.36 0.16
C ARG A 305 -21.80 -8.60 1.30
N THR A 306 -20.91 -7.65 1.01
CA THR A 306 -20.15 -6.92 2.03
C THR A 306 -20.82 -5.64 2.52
N ALA A 307 -21.80 -5.09 1.80
CA ALA A 307 -22.40 -3.77 2.08
C ALA A 307 -22.80 -3.56 3.55
N LYS A 308 -23.58 -4.50 4.11
CA LYS A 308 -24.04 -4.40 5.51
C LYS A 308 -22.87 -4.40 6.49
N ALA A 309 -21.92 -5.32 6.31
CA ALA A 309 -20.74 -5.48 7.17
C ALA A 309 -19.79 -4.27 7.09
N ALA A 310 -19.67 -3.67 5.91
CA ALA A 310 -18.74 -2.58 5.63
C ALA A 310 -19.29 -1.20 6.03
N SER A 311 -20.61 -1.04 6.12
CA SER A 311 -21.33 0.25 6.20
C SER A 311 -20.86 1.24 7.27
N LYS A 312 -20.20 0.76 8.34
CA LYS A 312 -19.72 1.58 9.46
C LYS A 312 -18.19 1.55 9.65
N GLY A 313 -17.44 0.93 8.75
CA GLY A 313 -15.98 0.82 8.85
C GLY A 313 -15.48 -0.04 10.03
N GLN A 314 -16.33 -0.85 10.64
CA GLN A 314 -15.99 -1.64 11.84
C GLN A 314 -14.89 -2.69 11.59
N PHE A 315 -14.81 -3.22 10.36
CA PHE A 315 -13.76 -4.15 9.92
C PHE A 315 -12.55 -3.45 9.30
N GLU A 316 -12.60 -2.12 9.22
CA GLU A 316 -11.50 -1.26 8.78
C GLU A 316 -11.00 -0.44 9.97
N ARG A 317 -10.61 -1.14 11.04
CA ARG A 317 -10.20 -0.53 12.33
C ARG A 317 -9.09 0.50 12.21
N TYR A 318 -8.31 0.48 11.14
CA TYR A 318 -7.31 1.49 10.82
C TYR A 318 -7.90 2.87 10.44
N LYS A 319 -9.15 2.92 9.95
CA LYS A 319 -9.93 4.16 9.75
C LYS A 319 -10.59 4.62 11.05
N THR A 320 -11.11 3.69 11.84
CA THR A 320 -12.06 3.98 12.93
C THR A 320 -11.48 3.92 14.34
N SER A 321 -10.20 3.57 14.48
CA SER A 321 -9.49 3.54 15.77
C SER A 321 -8.05 4.03 15.62
N GLN A 322 -7.34 4.19 16.74
CA GLN A 322 -5.91 4.54 16.77
C GLN A 322 -5.00 3.31 16.82
N TYR A 323 -5.55 2.09 16.90
CA TYR A 323 -4.79 0.85 17.11
C TYR A 323 -3.67 0.61 16.08
N PHE A 324 -3.83 1.14 14.87
CA PHE A 324 -2.87 1.00 13.77
C PHE A 324 -2.02 2.24 13.53
N ASP A 325 -2.10 3.26 14.38
CA ASP A 325 -1.44 4.54 14.17
C ASP A 325 -0.13 4.59 14.98
N GLY A 326 0.96 4.06 14.43
CA GLY A 326 2.27 4.05 15.08
C GLY A 326 2.71 5.44 15.52
N THR A 327 2.58 6.43 14.65
CA THR A 327 2.90 7.84 14.91
C THR A 327 1.95 8.54 15.88
N HIS A 328 0.78 7.94 16.17
CA HIS A 328 -0.05 8.38 17.29
C HIS A 328 0.53 7.95 18.63
N HIS A 329 0.99 6.70 18.69
CA HIS A 329 1.58 6.11 19.89
C HIS A 329 3.01 6.60 20.14
N HIS A 330 3.69 7.03 19.07
CA HIS A 330 5.07 7.51 19.07
C HIS A 330 5.20 8.86 18.35
N PRO A 331 4.61 9.93 18.91
CA PRO A 331 4.68 11.27 18.30
C PRO A 331 6.12 11.78 18.14
N GLU A 332 7.07 11.28 18.93
CA GLU A 332 8.49 11.61 18.85
C GLU A 332 9.13 11.18 17.52
N TRP A 333 8.60 10.16 16.83
CA TRP A 333 9.13 9.73 15.52
C TRP A 333 8.92 10.77 14.42
N LEU A 334 7.93 11.64 14.59
CA LEU A 334 7.63 12.71 13.65
C LEU A 334 8.65 13.86 13.71
N GLY A 335 9.48 13.91 14.76
CA GLY A 335 10.38 15.03 15.05
C GLY A 335 9.65 16.29 15.56
N PRO A 336 10.39 17.36 15.88
CA PRO A 336 9.85 18.56 16.52
C PRO A 336 8.80 19.28 15.67
N VAL A 337 7.92 20.02 16.35
CA VAL A 337 6.90 20.88 15.72
C VAL A 337 7.47 22.30 15.64
N GLY A 338 7.84 22.74 14.42
CA GLY A 338 8.21 24.13 14.11
C GLY A 338 9.65 24.50 14.48
N GLY A 339 10.54 24.58 13.49
CA GLY A 339 11.75 25.41 13.43
C GLY A 339 12.82 25.34 14.53
N GLN A 340 12.58 24.66 15.65
CA GLN A 340 13.53 24.55 16.75
C GLN A 340 14.39 23.31 16.50
N ALA A 341 15.56 23.58 15.89
CA ALA A 341 16.63 22.63 15.60
C ALA A 341 17.56 22.42 16.80
#